data_AF-A0A2E6J6L8-F1
#
_entry.id   AF-A0A2E6J6L8-F1
#
_cell.length_a   1.000
_cell.length_b   1.000
_cell.length_c   1.000
_cell.angle_alpha   90.00
_cell.angle_beta   90.00
_cell.angle_gamma   90.00
#
_symmetry.space_group_name_H-M   'P 1'
#
loop_
_entity.id
_entity.type
_entity.pdbx_description
1 polymer ?
#
loop_
_entity_poly.entity_id
_entity_poly.type
_entity_poly.pdbx_seq_one_letter_code
_entity_poly.pdbx_strand_id
1 'polypeptide(L)'
;MTLDLTTAALMLPAIPFLMLAFGTRFTVVSELIRKIHDEYAADIDLDDVRAKRMLAEISTLKKRLLMIQINQTLASLSFLANLLTIFALYIDSQYVSKLLFGVVLGLLMLAIILFMIEIGIATKSLNLHLSDLDGND
;
A
#
# COMPACT_ATOMS: atom_id res chain seq x y z
N MET A 1 6.05 -0.75 31.97
CA MET A 1 4.91 0.00 31.40
C MET A 1 3.66 -0.87 31.46
N THR A 2 2.57 -0.40 32.06
CA THR A 2 1.24 -1.02 32.03
C THR A 2 0.54 -0.58 30.75
N LEU A 3 -0.01 -1.53 29.99
CA LEU A 3 -0.74 -1.19 28.77
C LEU A 3 -2.18 -0.95 29.16
N ASP A 4 -2.71 0.22 28.82
CA ASP A 4 -4.06 0.61 29.17
C ASP A 4 -4.99 0.47 27.96
N LEU A 5 -6.27 0.18 28.22
CA LEU A 5 -7.28 -0.05 27.18
C LEU A 5 -7.40 1.16 26.24
N THR A 6 -7.23 2.35 26.80
CA THR A 6 -7.22 3.63 26.08
C THR A 6 -6.13 3.70 25.00
N THR A 7 -4.95 3.15 25.27
CA THR A 7 -3.81 3.17 24.33
C THR A 7 -4.06 2.25 23.14
N ALA A 8 -4.60 1.05 23.38
CA ALA A 8 -4.97 0.12 22.31
C ALA A 8 -6.18 0.61 21.51
N ALA A 9 -7.14 1.29 22.17
CA ALA A 9 -8.31 1.88 21.52
C ALA A 9 -7.96 2.99 20.53
N LEU A 10 -6.89 3.78 20.77
CA LEU A 10 -6.41 4.82 19.85
C LEU A 10 -5.93 4.26 18.49
N MET A 11 -5.49 3.00 18.46
CA MET A 11 -5.05 2.34 17.22
C MET A 11 -6.23 1.88 16.35
N LEU A 12 -7.41 1.72 16.96
CA LEU A 12 -8.60 1.22 16.31
C LEU A 12 -9.15 2.13 15.19
N PRO A 13 -9.13 3.46 15.30
CA PRO A 13 -9.43 4.35 14.17
C PRO A 13 -8.23 4.57 13.24
N ALA A 14 -7.00 4.57 13.77
CA ALA A 14 -5.79 4.91 12.99
C ALA A 14 -5.45 3.85 11.93
N ILE A 15 -5.53 2.56 12.27
CA ILE A 15 -5.18 1.48 11.34
C ILE A 15 -6.20 1.38 10.18
N PRO A 16 -7.52 1.41 10.40
CA PRO A 16 -8.50 1.48 9.30
C PRO A 16 -8.34 2.72 8.43
N PHE A 17 -7.95 3.87 8.99
CA PHE A 17 -7.65 5.06 8.20
C PHE A 17 -6.47 4.82 7.23
N LEU A 18 -5.39 4.17 7.70
CA LEU A 18 -4.29 3.75 6.82
C LEU A 18 -4.76 2.75 5.75
N MET A 19 -5.60 1.79 6.14
CA MET A 19 -6.17 0.81 5.21
C MET A 19 -7.03 1.46 4.13
N LEU A 20 -7.81 2.49 4.47
CA LEU A 20 -8.56 3.29 3.50
C LEU A 20 -7.62 4.04 2.55
N ALA A 21 -6.55 4.64 3.07
CA ALA A 21 -5.57 5.35 2.25
C ALA A 21 -4.83 4.42 1.26
N PHE A 22 -4.53 3.18 1.64
CA PHE A 22 -3.96 2.20 0.72
C PHE A 22 -5.02 1.65 -0.24
N GLY A 23 -6.25 1.46 0.21
CA GLY A 23 -7.37 1.05 -0.64
C GLY A 23 -7.65 2.04 -1.77
N THR A 24 -7.68 3.34 -1.48
CA THR A 24 -7.86 4.37 -2.53
C THR A 24 -6.72 4.34 -3.54
N ARG A 25 -5.46 4.21 -3.10
CA ARG A 25 -4.30 4.06 -4.00
C ARG A 25 -4.39 2.81 -4.87
N PHE A 26 -4.82 1.68 -4.28
CA PHE A 26 -5.03 0.44 -5.02
C PHE A 26 -6.04 0.62 -6.15
N THR A 27 -7.17 1.27 -5.86
CA THR A 27 -8.21 1.57 -6.86
C THR A 27 -7.67 2.44 -7.99
N VAL A 28 -7.02 3.56 -7.65
CA VAL A 28 -6.46 4.49 -8.65
C VAL A 28 -5.44 3.81 -9.57
N VAL A 29 -4.52 3.01 -9.02
CA VAL A 29 -3.52 2.29 -9.83
C VAL A 29 -4.19 1.21 -10.69
N SER A 30 -5.19 0.51 -10.17
CA SER A 30 -5.93 -0.52 -10.91
C SER A 30 -6.72 0.08 -12.08
N GLU A 31 -7.37 1.22 -11.87
CA GLU A 31 -8.08 1.95 -12.92
C GLU A 31 -7.14 2.45 -14.01
N LEU A 32 -5.96 2.96 -13.65
CA LEU A 32 -4.95 3.39 -14.61
C LEU A 32 -4.46 2.21 -15.47
N ILE A 33 -4.19 1.05 -14.87
CA ILE A 33 -3.80 -0.17 -15.61
C ILE A 33 -4.88 -0.57 -16.63
N ARG A 34 -6.15 -0.57 -16.21
CA ARG A 34 -7.27 -0.90 -17.10
C ARG A 34 -7.38 0.10 -18.25
N LYS A 35 -7.30 1.40 -17.95
CA LYS A 35 -7.35 2.46 -18.96
C LYS A 35 -6.25 2.31 -20.03
N ILE A 36 -5.00 2.06 -19.61
CA ILE A 36 -3.89 1.87 -20.56
C ILE A 36 -4.10 0.58 -21.38
N HIS A 37 -4.64 -0.48 -20.77
CA HIS A 37 -4.93 -1.72 -21.47
C HIS A 37 -6.05 -1.55 -22.51
N ASP A 38 -7.11 -0.81 -22.17
CA ASP A 38 -8.23 -0.53 -23.08
C ASP A 38 -7.75 0.35 -24.26
N GLU A 39 -6.89 1.34 -24.00
CA GLU A 39 -6.27 2.17 -25.05
C GLU A 39 -5.37 1.33 -25.98
N TYR A 40 -4.59 0.40 -25.42
CA TYR A 40 -3.77 -0.52 -26.20
C TYR A 40 -4.60 -1.47 -27.07
N ALA A 41 -5.75 -1.93 -26.58
CA ALA A 41 -6.62 -2.85 -27.32
C ALA A 41 -7.47 -2.15 -28.41
N ALA A 42 -7.73 -0.85 -28.26
CA ALA A 42 -8.55 -0.07 -29.18
C ALA A 42 -7.77 0.47 -30.40
N ASP A 43 -6.45 0.63 -30.29
CA ASP A 43 -5.62 1.24 -31.33
C ASP A 43 -4.96 0.17 -32.21
N ILE A 44 -5.56 -0.09 -33.38
CA ILE A 44 -5.17 -1.16 -34.32
C ILE A 44 -3.86 -0.82 -35.07
N ASP A 45 -3.48 0.46 -35.15
CA ASP A 45 -2.30 0.97 -35.87
C ASP A 45 -1.18 1.45 -34.91
N LEU A 46 -1.11 0.88 -33.70
CA LEU A 46 -0.06 1.21 -32.74
C LEU A 46 1.34 0.89 -33.29
N ASP A 47 2.15 1.93 -33.48
CA ASP A 47 3.58 1.77 -33.74
C ASP A 47 4.27 0.95 -32.64
N ASP A 48 5.20 0.08 -33.04
CA ASP A 48 5.93 -0.86 -32.19
C ASP A 48 6.57 -0.19 -30.95
N VAL A 49 6.99 1.07 -31.10
CA VAL A 49 7.59 1.89 -30.05
C VAL A 49 6.56 2.28 -28.98
N ARG A 50 5.35 2.67 -29.38
CA ARG A 50 4.29 3.13 -28.47
C ARG A 50 3.67 1.95 -27.73
N ALA A 51 3.45 0.84 -28.43
CA ALA A 51 3.06 -0.45 -27.85
C ALA A 51 4.02 -0.88 -26.72
N LYS A 52 5.34 -0.84 -26.99
CA LYS A 52 6.37 -1.21 -26.01
C LYS A 52 6.39 -0.28 -24.79
N ARG A 53 6.16 1.03 -24.98
CA ARG A 53 6.08 2.01 -23.89
C ARG A 53 4.88 1.74 -22.97
N MET A 54 3.70 1.49 -23.53
CA MET A 54 2.49 1.20 -22.76
C MET A 54 2.63 -0.11 -21.95
N LEU A 55 3.21 -1.15 -22.55
CA LEU A 55 3.48 -2.41 -21.84
C LEU A 55 4.50 -2.23 -20.70
N ALA A 56 5.54 -1.42 -20.91
CA ALA A 56 6.51 -1.07 -19.86
C ALA A 56 5.86 -0.31 -18.69
N GLU A 57 4.94 0.61 -18.99
CA GLU A 57 4.18 1.33 -17.97
C GLU A 57 3.27 0.41 -17.16
N ILE A 58 2.50 -0.46 -17.83
CA ILE A 58 1.69 -1.48 -17.17
C ILE A 58 2.54 -2.36 -16.25
N SER A 59 3.74 -2.76 -16.68
CA SER A 59 4.63 -3.58 -15.85
C SER A 59 5.05 -2.85 -14.55
N THR A 60 5.30 -1.54 -14.64
CA THR A 60 5.67 -0.71 -13.49
C THR A 60 4.49 -0.48 -12.55
N LEU A 61 3.31 -0.23 -13.11
CA LEU A 61 2.08 -0.10 -12.33
C LEU A 61 1.69 -1.40 -11.63
N LYS A 62 1.86 -2.56 -12.28
CA LYS A 62 1.66 -3.88 -11.65
C LYS A 62 2.57 -4.09 -10.44
N LYS A 63 3.85 -3.70 -10.55
CA LYS A 63 4.80 -3.78 -9.42
C LYS A 63 4.36 -2.88 -8.26
N ARG A 64 3.89 -1.67 -8.55
CA ARG A 64 3.34 -0.75 -7.54
C ARG A 64 2.07 -1.31 -6.89
N LEU A 65 1.17 -1.89 -7.70
CA LEU A 65 -0.06 -2.51 -7.22
C LEU A 65 0.22 -3.63 -6.22
N LEU A 66 1.20 -4.49 -6.51
CA LEU A 66 1.63 -5.56 -5.60
C LEU A 66 2.17 -5.00 -4.28
N MET A 67 2.99 -3.95 -4.32
CA MET A 67 3.51 -3.27 -3.11
C MET A 67 2.37 -2.71 -2.26
N ILE A 68 1.38 -2.06 -2.88
CA ILE A 68 0.20 -1.53 -2.19
C ILE A 68 -0.61 -2.66 -1.55
N GLN A 69 -0.79 -3.77 -2.25
CA GLN A 69 -1.49 -4.96 -1.72
C GLN A 69 -0.77 -5.58 -0.52
N ILE A 70 0.56 -5.66 -0.56
CA ILE A 70 1.37 -6.12 0.58
C ILE A 70 1.20 -5.19 1.79
N ASN A 71 1.26 -3.87 1.57
CA ASN A 71 1.03 -2.88 2.64
C ASN A 71 -0.38 -3.00 3.25
N GLN A 72 -1.40 -3.16 2.42
CA GLN A 72 -2.77 -3.35 2.87
C GLN A 72 -2.93 -4.64 3.70
N THR A 73 -2.25 -5.71 3.30
CA THR A 73 -2.28 -6.99 4.01
C THR A 73 -1.59 -6.87 5.37
N LEU A 74 -0.42 -6.21 5.44
CA LEU A 74 0.29 -5.95 6.69
C LEU A 74 -0.53 -5.05 7.64
N ALA A 75 -1.17 -4.01 7.12
CA ALA A 75 -2.05 -3.14 7.91
C ALA A 75 -3.26 -3.93 8.46
N SER A 76 -3.86 -4.79 7.64
CA SER A 76 -4.98 -5.66 8.05
C SER A 76 -4.56 -6.66 9.13
N LEU A 77 -3.36 -7.25 8.99
CA LEU A 77 -2.80 -8.17 9.99
C LEU A 77 -2.49 -7.43 11.31
N SER A 78 -1.97 -6.21 11.22
CA SER A 78 -1.76 -5.33 12.38
C SER A 78 -3.08 -5.02 13.08
N PHE A 79 -4.14 -4.74 12.32
CA PHE A 79 -5.47 -4.48 12.87
C PHE A 79 -6.02 -5.70 13.61
N LEU A 80 -5.89 -6.90 13.03
CA LEU A 80 -6.31 -8.15 13.68
C LEU A 80 -5.53 -8.39 14.98
N ALA A 81 -4.20 -8.21 14.97
CA ALA A 81 -3.38 -8.31 16.18
C ALA A 81 -3.76 -7.26 17.25
N ASN A 82 -4.20 -6.06 16.82
CA ASN A 82 -4.70 -5.03 17.73
C ASN A 82 -6.03 -5.44 18.38
N LEU A 83 -6.95 -6.06 17.62
CA LEU A 83 -8.17 -6.63 18.19
C LEU A 83 -7.88 -7.72 19.22
N LEU A 84 -6.90 -8.59 18.94
CA LEU A 84 -6.44 -9.60 19.91
C LEU A 84 -5.81 -8.96 21.15
N THR A 85 -5.09 -7.84 20.99
CA THR A 85 -4.52 -7.08 22.11
C THR A 85 -5.62 -6.54 23.03
N ILE A 86 -6.66 -5.94 22.45
CA ILE A 86 -7.81 -5.42 23.20
C ILE A 86 -8.57 -6.56 23.89
N PHE A 87 -8.71 -7.70 23.22
CA PHE A 87 -9.31 -8.89 23.83
C PHE A 87 -8.48 -9.44 25.00
N ALA A 88 -7.15 -9.46 24.89
CA ALA A 88 -6.26 -9.86 25.98
C ALA A 88 -6.32 -8.89 27.17
N LEU A 89 -6.49 -7.59 26.92
CA LEU A 89 -6.72 -6.59 27.98
C LEU A 89 -8.08 -6.79 28.66
N TYR A 90 -9.11 -7.15 27.89
CA TYR A 90 -10.45 -7.42 28.42
C TYR A 90 -10.47 -8.58 29.42
N ILE A 91 -9.66 -9.62 29.21
CA ILE A 91 -9.48 -10.75 30.15
C ILE A 91 -8.39 -10.49 31.22
N ASP A 92 -7.94 -9.24 31.37
CA ASP A 92 -6.93 -8.78 32.33
C ASP A 92 -5.54 -9.45 32.18
N SER A 93 -5.23 -9.95 30.98
CA SER A 93 -3.94 -10.58 30.70
C SER A 93 -2.90 -9.55 30.21
N GLN A 94 -2.26 -8.87 31.17
CA GLN A 94 -1.26 -7.84 30.88
C GLN A 94 -0.03 -8.36 30.12
N TYR A 95 0.41 -9.59 30.36
CA TYR A 95 1.57 -10.17 29.67
C TYR A 95 1.28 -10.41 28.18
N VAL A 96 0.16 -11.08 27.88
CA VAL A 96 -0.23 -11.38 26.49
C VAL A 96 -0.51 -10.10 25.71
N SER A 97 -1.18 -9.14 26.34
CA SER A 97 -1.49 -7.84 25.73
C SER A 97 -0.22 -7.09 25.30
N LYS A 98 0.82 -7.07 26.14
CA LYS A 98 2.09 -6.40 25.81
C LYS A 98 2.82 -7.07 24.64
N LEU A 99 2.82 -8.40 24.60
CA LEU A 99 3.46 -9.15 23.53
C LEU A 99 2.74 -8.89 22.20
N LEU A 100 1.41 -8.98 22.17
CA LEU A 100 0.61 -8.70 20.97
C LEU A 100 0.73 -7.25 20.53
N PHE A 101 0.72 -6.29 21.45
CA PHE A 101 0.90 -4.88 21.11
C PHE A 101 2.27 -4.61 20.47
N GLY A 102 3.32 -5.28 20.94
CA GLY A 102 4.64 -5.23 20.29
C GLY A 102 4.60 -5.74 18.84
N VAL A 103 3.84 -6.80 18.57
CA VAL A 103 3.64 -7.31 17.20
C VAL A 103 2.89 -6.29 16.32
N VAL A 104 1.84 -5.64 16.85
CA VAL A 104 1.12 -4.58 16.13
C VAL A 104 2.07 -3.46 15.71
N LEU A 105 2.91 -2.98 16.64
CA LEU A 105 3.87 -1.92 16.36
C LEU A 105 4.91 -2.36 15.32
N GLY A 106 5.41 -3.59 15.40
CA GLY A 106 6.37 -4.14 14.45
C GLY A 106 5.80 -4.24 13.03
N LEU A 107 4.56 -4.75 12.90
CA LEU A 107 3.89 -4.85 11.60
C LEU A 107 3.58 -3.47 11.00
N LEU A 108 3.15 -2.50 11.82
CA LEU A 108 2.91 -1.13 11.37
C LEU A 108 4.20 -0.44 10.92
N MET A 109 5.30 -0.62 11.66
CA MET A 109 6.61 -0.08 11.29
C MET A 109 7.06 -0.65 9.94
N LEU A 110 6.91 -1.97 9.74
CA LEU A 110 7.23 -2.61 8.47
C LEU A 110 6.35 -2.08 7.32
N ALA A 111 5.04 -1.93 7.55
CA ALA A 111 4.11 -1.39 6.55
C ALA A 111 4.50 0.06 6.15
N ILE A 112 4.90 0.90 7.10
CA ILE A 112 5.33 2.28 6.82
C ILE A 112 6.65 2.30 6.03
N ILE A 113 7.62 1.45 6.36
CA ILE A 113 8.89 1.37 5.61
C ILE A 113 8.63 0.97 4.15
N LEU A 114 7.82 -0.07 3.93
CA LEU A 114 7.45 -0.52 2.59
C LEU A 114 6.65 0.55 1.84
N PHE A 115 5.80 1.30 2.54
CA PHE A 115 5.08 2.44 1.98
C PHE A 115 6.01 3.58 1.55
N MET A 116 7.05 3.91 2.33
CA MET A 116 8.06 4.89 1.93
C MET A 116 8.80 4.44 0.66
N ILE A 117 9.13 3.15 0.56
CA ILE A 117 9.77 2.57 -0.63
C ILE A 117 8.83 2.66 -1.85
N GLU A 118 7.54 2.36 -1.68
CA GLU A 118 6.52 2.45 -2.75
C GLU A 118 6.43 3.88 -3.30
N ILE A 119 6.37 4.89 -2.41
CA ILE A 119 6.33 6.30 -2.81
C ILE A 119 7.59 6.66 -3.61
N GLY A 120 8.77 6.25 -3.16
CA GLY A 120 10.02 6.52 -3.88
C GLY A 120 10.02 5.94 -5.30
N ILE A 121 9.50 4.72 -5.48
CA ILE A 121 9.37 4.07 -6.80
C ILE A 121 8.32 4.80 -7.65
N ALA A 122 7.19 5.20 -7.06
CA ALA A 122 6.13 5.92 -7.76
C ALA A 122 6.63 7.24 -8.33
N THR A 123 7.35 8.05 -7.52
CA THR A 123 7.91 9.32 -7.96
C THR A 123 9.00 9.12 -9.03
N LYS A 124 9.88 8.14 -8.86
CA LYS A 124 10.94 7.85 -9.85
C LYS A 124 10.34 7.43 -11.21
N SER A 125 9.33 6.57 -11.20
CA SER A 125 8.63 6.14 -12.42
C SER A 125 7.97 7.31 -13.15
N LEU A 126 7.35 8.23 -12.39
CA LEU A 126 6.68 9.39 -12.97
C LEU A 126 7.69 10.36 -13.58
N ASN A 127 8.77 10.67 -12.87
CA ASN A 127 9.80 11.59 -13.37
C ASN A 127 10.52 11.06 -14.62
N LEU A 128 10.79 9.75 -14.69
CA LEU A 128 11.33 9.13 -15.91
C LEU A 128 10.36 9.29 -17.08
N HIS A 129 9.06 9.03 -16.85
CA HIS A 129 8.06 9.13 -17.91
C HIS A 129 7.86 10.57 -18.41
N LEU A 130 7.99 11.56 -17.52
CA LEU A 130 7.92 12.99 -17.85
C LEU A 130 9.20 13.47 -18.56
N SER A 131 10.39 13.06 -18.10
CA SER A 131 11.65 13.42 -18.75
C SER A 131 11.76 12.90 -20.18
N ASP A 132 11.14 11.75 -20.48
CA ASP A 132 11.04 11.22 -21.84
C ASP A 132 10.08 12.03 -22.73
N LEU A 133 9.20 12.85 -22.16
CA LEU A 133 8.32 13.76 -22.89
C LEU A 133 9.01 15.11 -23.14
N ASP A 134 9.79 15.61 -22.17
CA ASP A 134 10.52 16.88 -22.29
C ASP A 134 11.78 16.77 -23.18
N GLY A 135 12.34 15.57 -23.38
CA GLY A 135 13.55 15.34 -24.16
C GLY A 135 13.35 15.16 -25.67
N ASN A 136 12.14 15.37 -26.19
CA ASN A 136 11.77 15.11 -27.59
C ASN A 136 11.55 16.41 -28.41
N ASP A 137 12.27 17.48 -28.03
CA ASP A 137 12.47 18.69 -28.84
C ASP A 137 13.72 18.59 -29.74
#